data_AF-A0A3D0PIL9-F1
#
_entry.id   AF-A0A3D0PIL9-F1
#
_cell.length_a   1.000
_cell.length_b   1.000
_cell.length_c   1.000
_cell.angle_alpha   90.00
_cell.angle_beta   90.00
_cell.angle_gamma   90.00
#
_symmetry.space_group_name_H-M   'P 1'
#
loop_
_entity.id
_entity.type
_entity.pdbx_description
1 polymer ?
#
loop_
_entity_poly.entity_id
_entity_poly.type
_entity_poly.pdbx_seq_one_letter_code
_entity_poly.pdbx_strand_id
1 'polypeptide(L)'
;IHRLIFRHFENGLEKEYAEGIGRYRTMPVYISGSEFVPPNYIKIPELMNILIDFLNGIKNDCLRRAILAHFGLAHIHPFTDGNGRSARLLMNLLLLSEGYPIIIVKNDRRAKYINSLEALHQNPKDTAFFKLMTDFLQESFDLYKSLYS
;
A
#
# COMPACT_ATOMS: atom_id res chain seq x y z
N ILE A 1 -7.32 7.05 6.21
CA ILE A 1 -6.83 5.64 6.05
C ILE A 1 -6.01 5.21 7.25
N HIS A 2 -4.84 5.79 7.53
CA HIS A 2 -3.99 5.36 8.65
C HIS A 2 -4.70 5.32 10.01
N ARG A 3 -5.43 6.38 10.39
CA ARG A 3 -6.22 6.40 11.64
C ARG A 3 -7.26 5.27 11.71
N LEU A 4 -7.83 4.85 10.58
CA LEU A 4 -8.83 3.76 10.55
C LEU A 4 -8.21 2.42 10.94
N ILE A 5 -6.94 2.19 10.60
CA ILE A 5 -6.22 0.95 10.94
C ILE A 5 -5.96 0.86 12.45
N PHE A 6 -5.70 1.99 13.10
CA PHE A 6 -5.29 2.03 14.51
C PHE A 6 -6.43 2.38 15.49
N ARG A 7 -7.63 2.71 15.01
CA ARG A 7 -8.78 3.12 15.84
C ARG A 7 -9.20 2.09 16.90
N HIS A 8 -8.91 0.81 16.67
CA HIS A 8 -9.22 -0.26 17.63
C HIS A 8 -8.10 -0.53 18.66
N PHE A 9 -6.96 0.15 18.54
CA PHE A 9 -5.80 -0.01 19.43
C PHE A 9 -5.64 1.15 20.42
N GLU A 10 -6.46 2.19 20.34
CA GLU A 10 -6.34 3.39 21.20
C GLU A 10 -6.44 3.08 22.71
N ASN A 11 -7.05 1.96 23.10
CA ASN A 11 -7.23 1.59 24.51
C ASN A 11 -6.03 0.87 25.16
N GLY A 12 -4.94 0.61 24.42
CA GLY A 12 -3.79 -0.14 24.95
C GLY A 12 -2.42 0.28 24.42
N LEU A 13 -2.33 1.37 23.65
CA LEU A 13 -1.08 1.87 23.11
C LEU A 13 -0.44 2.89 24.05
N GLU A 14 0.89 2.84 24.17
CA GLU A 14 1.65 3.88 24.86
C GLU A 14 1.37 5.25 24.21
N LYS A 15 1.32 6.30 25.04
CA LYS A 15 0.87 7.64 24.66
C LYS A 15 1.64 8.21 23.45
N GLU A 16 2.96 7.97 23.39
CA GLU A 16 3.80 8.37 22.25
C GLU A 16 3.43 7.64 20.95
N TYR A 17 3.07 6.36 21.04
CA TYR A 17 2.63 5.58 19.89
C TYR A 17 1.29 6.08 19.35
N ALA A 18 0.39 6.50 20.26
CA ALA A 18 -0.89 7.11 19.89
C ALA A 18 -0.72 8.48 19.19
N GLU A 19 0.27 9.28 19.59
CA GLU A 19 0.53 10.60 18.99
C GLU A 19 0.98 10.53 17.51
N GLY A 20 1.63 9.44 17.11
CA GLY A 20 2.03 9.19 15.71
C GLY A 20 0.87 8.78 14.79
N ILE A 21 -0.29 8.41 15.33
CA ILE A 21 -1.40 7.86 14.54
C ILE A 21 -1.97 8.90 13.58
N GLY A 22 -1.76 8.66 12.29
CA GLY A 22 -2.32 9.47 11.21
C GLY A 22 -1.59 10.79 11.02
N ARG A 23 -0.36 10.89 11.51
CA ARG A 23 0.58 11.98 11.23
C ARG A 23 1.76 11.43 10.46
N TYR A 24 2.36 12.22 9.59
CA TYR A 24 3.60 11.82 8.94
C TYR A 24 4.71 11.69 9.98
N ARG A 25 5.61 10.72 9.78
CA ARG A 25 6.79 10.55 10.61
C ARG A 25 7.66 11.80 10.54
N THR A 26 8.31 12.11 11.65
CA THR A 26 9.27 13.23 11.79
C THR A 26 10.71 12.75 11.95
N MET A 27 10.93 11.46 11.70
CA MET A 27 12.23 10.80 11.84
C MET A 27 12.46 9.77 10.73
N PRO A 28 13.73 9.39 10.50
CA PRO A 28 14.06 8.25 9.64
C PRO A 28 13.40 6.96 10.13
N VAL A 29 13.03 6.09 9.19
CA VAL A 29 12.51 4.75 9.47
C VAL A 29 13.14 3.77 8.50
N TYR A 30 13.23 2.51 8.91
CA TYR A 30 13.78 1.42 8.12
C TYR A 30 12.75 0.31 7.97
N ILE A 31 12.72 -0.31 6.79
CA ILE A 31 11.82 -1.43 6.52
C ILE A 31 12.55 -2.71 6.92
N SER A 32 12.02 -3.43 7.90
CA SER A 32 12.63 -4.69 8.36
C SER A 32 12.74 -5.70 7.22
N GLY A 33 13.96 -6.19 6.98
CA GLY A 33 14.26 -7.17 5.94
C GLY A 33 14.31 -6.62 4.51
N SER A 34 14.48 -5.30 4.35
CA SER A 34 14.59 -4.61 3.06
C SER A 34 15.84 -3.73 3.04
N GLU A 35 16.50 -3.66 1.89
CA GLU A 35 17.63 -2.74 1.67
C GLU A 35 17.15 -1.37 1.18
N PHE A 36 15.87 -1.25 0.83
CA PHE A 36 15.29 0.01 0.40
C PHE A 36 15.20 1.00 1.56
N VAL A 37 15.82 2.17 1.36
CA VAL A 37 15.74 3.29 2.30
C VAL A 37 14.65 4.26 1.83
N PRO A 38 13.58 4.47 2.62
CA PRO A 38 12.53 5.42 2.25
C PRO A 38 13.05 6.86 2.14
N PRO A 39 12.33 7.74 1.42
CA PRO A 39 12.68 9.15 1.30
C PRO A 39 12.86 9.85 2.65
N ASN A 40 13.61 10.94 2.69
CA ASN A 40 13.74 11.76 3.90
C ASN A 40 12.36 12.28 4.34
N TYR A 41 12.07 12.25 5.65
CA TYR A 41 10.75 12.61 6.19
C TYR A 41 10.32 14.05 5.88
N ILE A 42 11.28 14.96 5.69
CA ILE A 42 11.02 16.35 5.31
C ILE A 42 10.31 16.43 3.93
N LYS A 43 10.57 15.46 3.04
CA LYS A 43 9.99 15.42 1.69
C LYS A 43 8.61 14.76 1.65
N ILE A 44 8.16 14.12 2.72
CA ILE A 44 6.89 13.35 2.71
C ILE A 44 5.70 14.20 2.28
N PRO A 45 5.47 15.42 2.81
CA PRO A 45 4.29 16.20 2.43
C PRO A 45 4.24 16.48 0.91
N GLU A 46 5.37 16.86 0.32
CA GLU A 46 5.51 17.12 -1.11
C GLU A 46 5.28 15.84 -1.93
N LEU A 47 5.97 14.75 -1.58
CA LEU A 47 5.85 13.47 -2.30
C LEU A 47 4.43 12.90 -2.23
N MET A 48 3.74 13.08 -1.12
CA MET A 48 2.34 12.66 -0.98
C MET A 48 1.41 13.48 -1.87
N ASN A 49 1.62 14.80 -1.98
CA ASN A 49 0.86 15.64 -2.91
C ASN A 49 1.12 15.22 -4.37
N ILE A 50 2.40 15.01 -4.75
CA ILE A 50 2.78 14.52 -6.08
C ILE A 50 2.09 13.19 -6.39
N LEU A 51 2.08 12.26 -5.42
CA LEU A 51 1.40 10.97 -5.57
C LEU A 51 -0.11 11.16 -5.80
N ILE A 52 -0.76 12.01 -5.00
CA ILE A 52 -2.20 12.28 -5.14
C ILE A 52 -2.51 12.88 -6.53
N ASP A 53 -1.76 13.89 -6.95
CA ASP A 53 -1.95 14.54 -8.25
C ASP A 53 -1.73 13.55 -9.41
N PHE A 54 -0.67 12.74 -9.31
CA PHE A 54 -0.39 11.69 -10.29
C PHE A 54 -1.53 10.67 -10.37
N LEU A 55 -2.04 10.18 -9.24
CA LEU A 55 -3.15 9.22 -9.21
C LEU A 55 -4.45 9.82 -9.75
N ASN A 56 -4.72 11.09 -9.48
CA ASN A 56 -5.87 11.82 -10.02
C ASN A 56 -5.77 12.03 -11.55
N GLY A 57 -4.56 12.06 -12.09
CA GLY A 57 -4.31 12.11 -13.54
C GLY A 57 -4.62 10.80 -14.28
N ILE A 58 -4.66 9.65 -13.59
CA ILE A 58 -4.96 8.35 -14.20
C ILE A 58 -6.49 8.22 -14.36
N LYS A 59 -6.96 8.40 -15.59
CA LYS A 59 -8.37 8.26 -15.97
C LYS A 59 -8.62 6.90 -16.62
N ASN A 60 -9.77 6.29 -16.32
CA ASN A 60 -10.26 5.06 -16.95
C ASN A 60 -9.36 3.81 -16.81
N ASP A 61 -8.45 3.80 -15.84
CA ASP A 61 -7.62 2.63 -15.51
C ASP A 61 -7.55 2.42 -13.99
N CYS A 62 -8.64 1.86 -13.44
CA CYS A 62 -8.78 1.64 -12.00
C CYS A 62 -7.68 0.71 -11.46
N LEU A 63 -7.39 -0.38 -12.17
CA LEU A 63 -6.42 -1.38 -11.73
C LEU A 63 -5.02 -0.76 -11.57
N ARG A 64 -4.55 -0.07 -12.62
CA ARG A 64 -3.26 0.62 -12.59
C ARG A 64 -3.22 1.68 -11.50
N ARG A 65 -4.28 2.49 -11.36
CA ARG A 65 -4.40 3.52 -10.32
C ARG A 65 -4.30 2.91 -8.92
N ALA A 66 -5.00 1.81 -8.66
CA ALA A 66 -4.98 1.14 -7.36
C ALA A 66 -3.60 0.52 -7.03
N ILE A 67 -2.97 -0.18 -7.97
CA ILE A 67 -1.64 -0.78 -7.77
C ILE A 67 -0.57 0.31 -7.58
N LEU A 68 -0.64 1.41 -8.33
CA LEU A 68 0.27 2.54 -8.16
C LEU A 68 0.06 3.28 -6.83
N ALA A 69 -1.19 3.40 -6.36
CA ALA A 69 -1.48 3.96 -5.06
C ALA A 69 -0.89 3.11 -3.92
N HIS A 70 -0.98 1.78 -4.05
CA HIS A 70 -0.32 0.85 -3.15
C HIS A 70 1.20 1.10 -3.12
N PHE A 71 1.84 1.00 -4.29
CA PHE A 71 3.28 1.12 -4.42
C PHE A 71 3.78 2.47 -3.92
N GLY A 72 3.14 3.57 -4.35
CA GLY A 72 3.51 4.92 -3.95
C GLY A 72 3.49 5.14 -2.44
N LEU A 73 2.43 4.67 -1.76
CA LEU A 73 2.36 4.79 -0.30
C LEU A 73 3.43 3.92 0.39
N ALA A 74 3.64 2.69 -0.08
CA ALA A 74 4.66 1.80 0.46
C ALA A 74 6.09 2.34 0.28
N HIS A 75 6.34 2.98 -0.86
CA HIS A 75 7.62 3.58 -1.25
C HIS A 75 7.92 4.87 -0.47
N ILE A 76 6.96 5.80 -0.38
CA ILE A 76 7.12 7.04 0.41
C ILE A 76 7.28 6.71 1.91
N HIS A 77 6.61 5.65 2.36
CA HIS A 77 6.64 5.18 3.75
C HIS A 77 6.34 6.30 4.76
N PRO A 78 5.17 6.96 4.66
CA PRO A 78 4.92 8.23 5.33
C PRO A 78 4.72 8.14 6.85
N PHE A 79 4.46 6.96 7.41
CA PHE A 79 4.15 6.76 8.84
C PHE A 79 5.28 6.03 9.57
N THR A 80 5.30 6.09 10.91
CA THR A 80 6.26 5.35 11.74
C THR A 80 6.02 3.84 11.71
N ASP A 81 4.76 3.41 11.69
CA ASP A 81 4.32 2.03 11.47
C ASP A 81 3.05 2.02 10.61
N GLY A 82 2.61 0.87 10.12
CA GLY A 82 1.32 0.70 9.47
C GLY A 82 1.31 1.06 7.98
N ASN A 83 2.46 1.37 7.38
CA ASN A 83 2.57 1.72 5.96
C ASN A 83 2.06 0.60 5.04
N GLY A 84 2.50 -0.63 5.25
CA GLY A 84 2.01 -1.76 4.44
C GLY A 84 0.50 -2.01 4.59
N ARG A 85 -0.04 -1.87 5.81
CA ARG A 85 -1.50 -1.99 6.07
C ARG A 85 -2.26 -0.87 5.37
N SER A 86 -1.73 0.36 5.42
CA SER A 86 -2.29 1.54 4.78
C SER A 86 -2.27 1.44 3.26
N ALA A 87 -1.18 0.92 2.67
CA ALA A 87 -1.03 0.74 1.23
C ALA A 87 -2.07 -0.26 0.69
N ARG A 88 -2.20 -1.42 1.34
CA ARG A 88 -3.20 -2.43 0.99
C ARG A 88 -4.63 -1.93 1.15
N LEU A 89 -4.90 -1.18 2.23
CA LEU A 89 -6.22 -0.60 2.44
C LEU A 89 -6.55 0.46 1.38
N LEU A 90 -5.63 1.36 1.06
CA LEU A 90 -5.82 2.37 0.00
C LEU A 90 -6.09 1.72 -1.36
N MET A 91 -5.29 0.72 -1.73
CA MET A 91 -5.49 -0.06 -2.97
C MET A 91 -6.89 -0.65 -3.04
N ASN A 92 -7.31 -1.36 -1.98
CA ASN A 92 -8.60 -2.04 -1.95
C ASN A 92 -9.77 -1.05 -1.88
N LEU A 93 -9.62 0.12 -1.25
CA LEU A 93 -10.63 1.17 -1.28
C LEU A 93 -10.84 1.70 -2.70
N LEU A 94 -9.75 1.91 -3.47
CA LEU A 94 -9.84 2.34 -4.87
C LEU A 94 -10.52 1.27 -5.75
N LEU A 95 -10.14 0.01 -5.58
CA LEU A 95 -10.78 -1.11 -6.31
C LEU A 95 -12.29 -1.20 -6.01
N LEU A 96 -12.65 -1.19 -4.73
CA LEU A 96 -14.05 -1.27 -4.30
C LEU A 96 -14.88 -0.08 -4.78
N SER A 97 -14.28 1.12 -4.84
CA SER A 97 -14.99 2.32 -5.33
C SER A 97 -15.40 2.24 -6.80
N GLU A 98 -14.80 1.32 -7.57
CA GLU A 98 -15.05 1.09 -9.00
C GLU A 98 -15.67 -0.30 -9.25
N GLY A 99 -16.16 -0.98 -8.20
CA GLY A 99 -16.85 -2.28 -8.32
C GLY A 99 -15.94 -3.49 -8.51
N TYR A 100 -14.62 -3.34 -8.34
CA TYR A 100 -13.69 -4.48 -8.38
C TYR A 100 -13.68 -5.23 -7.03
N PRO A 101 -13.42 -6.54 -7.03
CA PRO A 101 -13.12 -7.26 -5.81
C PRO A 101 -11.80 -6.77 -5.21
N ILE A 102 -11.60 -7.04 -3.92
CA ILE A 102 -10.36 -6.70 -3.22
C ILE A 102 -9.21 -7.62 -3.65
N ILE A 103 -7.99 -7.11 -3.63
CA ILE A 103 -6.78 -7.92 -3.72
C ILE A 103 -6.40 -8.42 -2.32
N ILE A 104 -6.20 -9.73 -2.20
CA ILE A 104 -5.80 -10.40 -0.95
C ILE A 104 -4.37 -10.94 -1.06
N VAL A 105 -3.46 -10.36 -0.28
CA VAL A 105 -2.10 -10.89 -0.13
C VAL A 105 -2.11 -11.95 0.97
N LYS A 106 -2.22 -13.23 0.58
CA LYS A 106 -2.23 -14.37 1.52
C LYS A 106 -0.85 -14.58 2.18
N ASN A 107 -0.84 -15.16 3.38
CA ASN A 107 0.37 -15.33 4.19
C ASN A 107 1.43 -16.19 3.51
N ASP A 108 1.03 -17.29 2.86
CA ASP A 108 1.89 -18.18 2.07
C ASP A 108 2.58 -17.47 0.89
N ARG A 109 2.00 -16.39 0.39
CA ARG A 109 2.53 -15.58 -0.73
C ARG A 109 3.17 -14.28 -0.29
N ARG A 110 3.24 -14.00 1.01
CA ARG A 110 3.79 -12.76 1.56
C ARG A 110 5.24 -12.53 1.12
N ALA A 111 6.06 -13.58 1.09
CA ALA A 111 7.45 -13.51 0.64
C ALA A 111 7.54 -13.08 -0.83
N LYS A 112 6.76 -13.71 -1.72
CA LYS A 112 6.71 -13.35 -3.15
C LYS A 112 6.29 -11.90 -3.37
N TYR A 113 5.29 -11.45 -2.62
CA TYR A 113 4.83 -10.05 -2.62
C TYR A 113 5.93 -9.07 -2.20
N ILE A 114 6.62 -9.32 -1.08
CA ILE A 114 7.70 -8.45 -0.61
C ILE A 114 8.85 -8.42 -1.62
N ASN A 115 9.27 -9.58 -2.12
CA ASN A 115 10.37 -9.66 -3.09
C ASN A 115 10.05 -8.90 -4.38
N SER A 116 8.78 -8.92 -4.83
CA SER A 116 8.36 -8.15 -6.00
C SER A 116 8.37 -6.63 -5.77
N LEU A 117 8.11 -6.17 -4.53
CA LEU A 117 8.26 -4.76 -4.17
C LEU A 117 9.73 -4.34 -4.14
N GLU A 118 10.59 -5.18 -3.56
CA GLU A 118 12.05 -4.93 -3.53
C GLU A 118 12.63 -4.86 -4.95
N ALA A 119 12.25 -5.79 -5.83
CA ALA A 119 12.66 -5.77 -7.23
C ALA A 119 12.25 -4.47 -7.92
N LEU A 120 11.02 -3.98 -7.67
CA LEU A 120 10.53 -2.73 -8.22
C LEU A 120 11.23 -1.49 -7.62
N HIS A 121 11.64 -1.54 -6.35
CA HIS A 121 12.47 -0.48 -5.75
C HIS A 121 13.85 -0.40 -6.41
N GLN A 122 14.47 -1.55 -6.73
CA GLN A 122 15.80 -1.61 -7.36
C GLN A 122 15.75 -1.27 -8.85
N ASN A 123 14.69 -1.69 -9.53
CA ASN A 123 14.50 -1.47 -10.96
C ASN A 123 13.07 -0.93 -11.23
N PRO A 124 12.91 0.37 -11.49
CA PRO A 124 11.61 0.97 -11.78
C PRO A 124 10.89 0.42 -13.02
N LYS A 125 11.59 -0.38 -13.86
CA LYS A 125 11.00 -1.06 -15.02
C LYS A 125 10.56 -2.49 -14.72
N ASP A 126 10.78 -2.99 -13.51
CA ASP A 126 10.35 -4.33 -13.13
C ASP A 126 8.81 -4.43 -13.13
N THR A 127 8.28 -5.47 -13.75
CA THR A 127 6.83 -5.67 -13.89
C THR A 127 6.27 -6.78 -13.00
N ALA A 128 7.12 -7.47 -12.21
CA ALA A 128 6.73 -8.61 -11.41
C ALA A 128 5.68 -8.24 -10.36
N PHE A 129 5.82 -7.07 -9.74
CA PHE A 129 4.85 -6.56 -8.77
C PHE A 129 3.47 -6.36 -9.39
N PHE A 130 3.40 -5.68 -10.54
CA PHE A 130 2.14 -5.46 -11.26
C PHE A 130 1.50 -6.76 -11.69
N LYS A 131 2.29 -7.68 -12.26
CA LYS A 131 1.81 -9.00 -12.67
C LYS A 131 1.22 -9.75 -11.48
N LEU A 132 1.94 -9.79 -10.35
CA LEU A 132 1.48 -10.47 -9.15
C LEU A 132 0.18 -9.89 -8.59
N MET A 133 0.03 -8.57 -8.61
CA MET A 133 -1.20 -7.90 -8.17
C MET A 133 -2.39 -8.21 -9.09
N THR A 134 -2.16 -8.25 -10.41
CA THR A 134 -3.17 -8.67 -11.38
C THR A 134 -3.56 -10.14 -11.16
N ASP A 135 -2.61 -11.03 -10.89
CA ASP A 135 -2.88 -12.44 -10.58
C ASP A 135 -3.76 -12.57 -9.32
N PHE A 136 -3.44 -11.82 -8.25
CA PHE A 136 -4.25 -11.83 -7.03
C PHE A 136 -5.67 -11.27 -7.24
N LEU A 137 -5.81 -10.26 -8.10
CA LEU A 137 -7.12 -9.74 -8.46
C LEU A 137 -7.94 -10.78 -9.24
N GLN A 138 -7.32 -11.47 -10.19
CA GLN A 138 -7.97 -12.53 -10.96
C GLN A 138 -8.45 -13.67 -10.05
N GLU A 139 -7.62 -14.13 -9.12
CA GLU A 139 -8.02 -15.12 -8.12
C GLU A 139 -9.19 -14.65 -7.27
N SER A 140 -9.25 -13.36 -6.97
CA SER A 140 -10.37 -12.77 -6.24
C SER A 140 -11.63 -12.81 -7.10
N PHE A 141 -11.57 -12.43 -8.38
CA PHE A 141 -12.70 -12.60 -9.30
C PHE A 141 -13.19 -14.06 -9.39
N ASP A 142 -12.26 -15.02 -9.47
CA ASP A 142 -12.60 -16.44 -9.58
C ASP A 142 -13.30 -16.94 -8.31
N LEU A 143 -12.82 -16.52 -7.13
CA LEU A 143 -13.48 -16.79 -5.86
C LEU A 143 -14.91 -16.22 -5.84
N TYR A 144 -15.09 -14.95 -6.23
CA TYR A 144 -16.42 -14.35 -6.28
C TYR A 144 -17.34 -15.12 -7.23
N LYS A 145 -16.87 -15.48 -8.44
CA LYS A 145 -17.66 -16.29 -9.39
C LYS A 145 -18.08 -17.64 -8.81
N SER A 146 -17.17 -18.32 -8.10
CA SER A 146 -17.48 -19.63 -7.49
C SER A 146 -18.56 -19.59 -6.40
N LEU A 147 -18.86 -18.41 -5.84
CA LEU A 147 -19.93 -18.25 -4.86
C LEU A 147 -21.32 -18.12 -5.49
N TYR A 148 -21.38 -17.85 -6.80
CA TYR A 148 -22.63 -17.66 -7.56
C TYR A 148 -22.85 -18.72 -8.66
N SER A 149 -21.96 -19.71 -8.75
CA SER A 149 -22.06 -20.88 -9.63
C SER A 149 -22.47 -22.12 -8.84
#